data_AF-A0A4R2T4L2-F1
#
_entry.id   AF-A0A4R2T4L2-F1
#
_cell.length_a   1.000
_cell.length_b   1.000
_cell.length_c   1.000
_cell.angle_alpha   90.00
_cell.angle_beta   90.00
_cell.angle_gamma   90.00
#
_symmetry.space_group_name_H-M   'P 1'
#
loop_
_entity.id
_entity.type
_entity.pdbx_description
1 polymer ?
#
loop_
_entity_poly.entity_id
_entity_poly.type
_entity_poly.pdbx_seq_one_letter_code
_entity_poly.pdbx_strand_id
1 'polypeptide(L)'
;MTLVPVAEAQSRLFAMAPRVGHETVTLREAAGRWAAEDILARRTQPAADLSAMDGYAIRYADLPGPWKVIGESAAGRPFAGNVASNEATRIFTGAAMPDGADTVMVQEEAERDGETLILAGEGPPTLGRNTRRKGLDFSTGTRLIAAGDRLSPARIAVAATGGHGSLTVNRRVRVAVAATGDELVPPGSTTDGVALPESNGIMLAAMLANMPVDLIDLGILPDNLEVLRKAFASVYADLLVTTGGASVGDHDLVRPAIEAAGGTIDFWRIALRPGKPMMAGRIGEMMVLGLPGNPVSAFVTATLFVKPVVAHMAGARDPLPHSTHALLGEDLPANNARTDYLRAELRDGKAYASTIQDSSMLLTLARSTCLIVRPGNAPVAKTGESAEILVIV
;
A
#
# COMPACT_ATOMS: atom_id res chain seq x y z
N MET A 1 -8.69 30.08 19.64
CA MET A 1 -8.50 29.38 18.35
C MET A 1 -9.28 28.08 18.36
N THR A 2 -10.12 27.89 17.35
CA THR A 2 -10.98 26.72 17.14
C THR A 2 -10.13 25.50 16.80
N LEU A 3 -10.52 24.30 17.27
CA LEU A 3 -9.82 23.05 16.92
C LEU A 3 -10.02 22.75 15.43
N VAL A 4 -8.96 22.35 14.73
CA VAL A 4 -9.05 21.97 13.31
C VAL A 4 -9.62 20.55 13.20
N PRO A 5 -10.66 20.28 12.39
CA PRO A 5 -11.13 18.92 12.11
C PRO A 5 -10.05 18.05 11.45
N VAL A 6 -10.09 16.73 11.66
CA VAL A 6 -9.07 15.80 11.10
C VAL A 6 -8.97 15.89 9.58
N ALA A 7 -10.10 15.87 8.87
CA ALA A 7 -10.13 15.96 7.41
C ALA A 7 -9.59 17.29 6.88
N GLU A 8 -9.87 18.39 7.58
CA GLU A 8 -9.34 19.70 7.23
C GLU A 8 -7.82 19.76 7.43
N ALA A 9 -7.32 19.21 8.54
CA ALA A 9 -5.88 19.10 8.79
C ALA A 9 -5.19 18.27 7.68
N GLN A 10 -5.75 17.11 7.30
CA GLN A 10 -5.22 16.28 6.22
C GLN A 10 -5.17 17.03 4.88
N SER A 11 -6.23 17.75 4.53
CA SER A 11 -6.28 18.53 3.29
C SER A 11 -5.20 19.63 3.26
N ARG A 12 -5.04 20.38 4.36
CA ARG A 12 -3.99 21.40 4.49
C ARG A 12 -2.59 20.81 4.39
N LEU A 13 -2.36 19.66 5.03
CA LEU A 13 -1.08 18.95 4.94
C LEU A 13 -0.76 18.54 3.51
N PHE A 14 -1.72 17.97 2.76
CA PHE A 14 -1.47 17.60 1.36
C PHE A 14 -1.21 18.82 0.47
N ALA A 15 -1.89 19.95 0.73
CA ALA A 15 -1.64 21.19 0.00
C ALA A 15 -0.25 21.78 0.27
N MET A 16 0.31 21.56 1.47
CA MET A 16 1.64 22.03 1.86
C MET A 16 2.77 21.04 1.47
N ALA A 17 2.45 19.78 1.18
CA ALA A 17 3.45 18.74 0.96
C ALA A 17 4.25 18.99 -0.33
N PRO A 18 5.59 19.04 -0.27
CA PRO A 18 6.40 19.07 -1.48
C PRO A 18 6.20 17.78 -2.30
N ARG A 19 6.21 17.92 -3.62
CA ARG A 19 6.30 16.75 -4.51
C ARG A 19 7.75 16.31 -4.61
N VAL A 20 8.03 15.04 -4.32
CA VAL A 20 9.38 14.51 -4.54
C VAL A 20 9.59 14.25 -6.04
N GLY A 21 10.86 14.26 -6.47
CA GLY A 21 11.23 13.99 -7.86
C GLY A 21 10.94 12.54 -8.29
N HIS A 22 11.18 12.24 -9.56
CA HIS A 22 11.02 10.90 -10.12
C HIS A 22 12.37 10.19 -10.28
N GLU A 23 12.35 8.86 -10.25
CA GLU A 23 13.48 7.99 -10.58
C GLU A 23 12.99 6.78 -11.37
N THR A 24 13.85 6.24 -12.24
CA THR A 24 13.60 4.98 -12.94
C THR A 24 14.31 3.85 -12.21
N VAL A 25 13.56 2.85 -11.77
CA VAL A 25 14.09 1.73 -10.98
C VAL A 25 13.73 0.40 -11.63
N THR A 26 14.45 -0.66 -11.28
CA THR A 26 14.09 -2.01 -11.73
C THR A 26 12.73 -2.42 -11.17
N LEU A 27 12.06 -3.40 -11.80
CA LEU A 27 10.80 -3.93 -11.29
C LEU A 27 10.88 -4.44 -9.84
N ARG A 28 12.05 -4.96 -9.43
CA ARG A 28 12.28 -5.46 -8.07
C ARG A 28 12.30 -4.31 -7.05
N GLU A 29 12.94 -3.21 -7.38
CA GLU A 29 13.02 -2.01 -6.54
C GLU A 29 11.74 -1.16 -6.56
N ALA A 30 10.92 -1.32 -7.59
CA ALA A 30 9.61 -0.68 -7.72
C ALA A 30 8.55 -1.27 -6.79
N ALA A 31 8.77 -2.47 -6.24
CA ALA A 31 7.80 -3.13 -5.35
C ALA A 31 7.48 -2.27 -4.12
N GLY A 32 6.19 -2.08 -3.84
CA GLY A 32 5.70 -1.27 -2.72
C GLY A 32 5.73 0.25 -2.94
N ARG A 33 6.34 0.73 -4.04
CA ARG A 33 6.30 2.14 -4.49
C ARG A 33 4.93 2.48 -5.11
N TRP A 34 4.74 3.74 -5.51
CA TRP A 34 3.61 4.15 -6.33
C TRP A 34 4.06 4.50 -7.75
N ALA A 35 3.24 4.16 -8.73
CA ALA A 35 3.49 4.51 -10.13
C ALA A 35 3.46 6.03 -10.30
N ALA A 36 4.49 6.62 -10.92
CA ALA A 36 4.51 8.07 -11.17
C ALA A 36 3.58 8.46 -12.34
N GLU A 37 3.33 7.53 -13.27
CA GLU A 37 2.56 7.73 -14.49
C GLU A 37 1.75 6.47 -14.83
N ASP A 38 0.84 6.57 -15.80
CA ASP A 38 0.09 5.42 -16.30
C ASP A 38 1.04 4.45 -17.02
N ILE A 39 1.02 3.17 -16.62
CA ILE A 39 1.84 2.13 -17.22
C ILE A 39 1.00 1.42 -18.29
N LEU A 40 1.30 1.71 -19.55
CA LEU A 40 0.62 1.12 -20.70
C LEU A 40 1.32 -0.16 -21.15
N ALA A 41 0.56 -1.15 -21.60
CA ALA A 41 1.10 -2.39 -22.17
C ALA A 41 1.89 -2.11 -23.45
N ARG A 42 3.12 -2.62 -23.52
CA ARG A 42 3.98 -2.55 -24.72
C ARG A 42 3.80 -3.75 -25.66
N ARG A 43 3.00 -4.74 -25.23
CA ARG A 43 2.67 -5.93 -26.00
C ARG A 43 1.28 -6.44 -25.66
N THR A 44 0.70 -7.22 -26.58
CA THR A 44 -0.53 -8.00 -26.38
C THR A 44 -0.20 -9.32 -25.68
N GLN A 45 -1.03 -9.73 -24.71
CA GLN A 45 -0.87 -10.97 -23.96
C GLN A 45 -2.18 -11.80 -23.93
N PRO A 46 -2.14 -13.07 -24.36
CA PRO A 46 -1.05 -13.69 -25.11
C PRO A 46 -0.88 -13.04 -26.50
N ALA A 47 0.30 -13.16 -27.10
CA ALA A 47 0.63 -12.52 -28.38
C ALA A 47 0.01 -13.23 -29.61
N ALA A 48 -0.42 -14.48 -29.43
CA ALA A 48 -1.11 -15.33 -30.39
C ALA A 48 -2.19 -16.13 -29.65
N ASP A 49 -3.05 -16.82 -30.39
CA ASP A 49 -3.94 -17.81 -29.80
C ASP A 49 -3.10 -18.97 -29.24
N LEU A 50 -3.37 -19.38 -28.00
CA LEU A 50 -2.63 -20.45 -27.32
C LEU A 50 -3.54 -21.60 -26.93
N SER A 51 -2.99 -22.80 -26.84
CA SER A 51 -3.71 -23.90 -26.20
C SER A 51 -3.87 -23.66 -24.69
N ALA A 52 -5.05 -23.94 -24.16
CA ALA A 52 -5.34 -23.95 -22.74
C ALA A 52 -5.02 -25.29 -22.07
N MET A 53 -4.93 -26.37 -22.85
CA MET A 53 -4.81 -27.76 -22.38
C MET A 53 -3.80 -28.55 -23.24
N ASP A 54 -3.37 -29.71 -22.76
CA ASP A 54 -2.61 -30.66 -23.59
C ASP A 54 -3.58 -31.47 -24.45
N GLY A 55 -3.27 -31.60 -25.74
CA GLY A 55 -4.16 -32.30 -26.66
C GLY A 55 -3.73 -32.22 -28.11
N TYR A 56 -4.71 -32.08 -29.00
CA TYR A 56 -4.54 -31.97 -30.44
C TYR A 56 -5.27 -30.74 -30.98
N ALA A 57 -4.51 -29.86 -31.64
CA ALA A 57 -5.07 -28.74 -32.38
C ALA A 57 -5.71 -29.28 -33.66
N ILE A 58 -7.01 -29.07 -33.81
CA ILE A 58 -7.83 -29.54 -34.91
C ILE A 58 -8.65 -28.38 -35.49
N ARG A 59 -9.22 -28.62 -36.67
CA ARG A 59 -10.35 -27.85 -37.19
C ARG A 59 -11.64 -28.44 -36.60
N TYR A 60 -12.44 -27.62 -35.94
CA TYR A 60 -13.71 -28.07 -35.37
C TYR A 60 -14.65 -28.68 -36.43
N ALA A 61 -14.60 -28.15 -37.65
CA ALA A 61 -15.42 -28.60 -38.77
C ALA A 61 -15.13 -30.03 -39.23
N ASP A 62 -13.98 -30.60 -38.84
CA ASP A 62 -13.59 -31.96 -39.22
C ASP A 62 -14.04 -33.02 -38.19
N LEU A 63 -14.79 -32.65 -37.14
CA LEU A 63 -15.34 -33.62 -36.18
C LEU A 63 -16.30 -34.61 -36.87
N PRO A 64 -16.27 -35.92 -36.50
CA PRO A 64 -15.49 -36.54 -35.41
C PRO A 64 -14.12 -37.09 -35.85
N GLY A 65 -13.58 -36.67 -36.99
CA GLY A 65 -12.35 -37.20 -37.58
C GLY A 65 -12.61 -38.33 -38.59
N PRO A 66 -11.62 -39.22 -38.85
CA PRO A 66 -10.28 -39.27 -38.25
C PRO A 66 -9.36 -38.15 -38.74
N TRP A 67 -8.26 -37.91 -38.02
CA TRP A 67 -7.22 -36.95 -38.43
C TRP A 67 -5.87 -37.60 -38.64
N LYS A 68 -5.06 -37.01 -39.51
CA LYS A 68 -3.63 -37.27 -39.62
C LYS A 68 -2.84 -36.30 -38.74
N VAL A 69 -2.04 -36.81 -37.80
CA VAL A 69 -1.14 -35.99 -36.98
C VAL A 69 0.09 -35.62 -37.80
N ILE A 70 0.21 -34.34 -38.15
CA ILE A 70 1.25 -33.83 -39.06
C ILE A 70 2.45 -33.17 -38.36
N GLY A 71 2.42 -33.08 -37.03
CA GLY A 71 3.49 -32.46 -36.27
C GLY A 71 3.13 -32.19 -34.81
N GLU A 72 3.95 -31.35 -34.18
CA GLU A 72 3.84 -30.97 -32.79
C GLU A 72 4.09 -29.45 -32.61
N SER A 73 3.30 -28.82 -31.74
CA SER A 73 3.45 -27.43 -31.30
C SER A 73 3.63 -27.39 -29.78
N ALA A 74 4.76 -26.84 -29.32
CA ALA A 74 5.12 -26.71 -27.91
C ALA A 74 5.41 -25.24 -27.53
N ALA A 75 5.36 -24.92 -26.23
CA ALA A 75 5.71 -23.60 -25.74
C ALA A 75 7.16 -23.24 -26.13
N GLY A 76 7.34 -22.10 -26.80
CA GLY A 76 8.63 -21.65 -27.34
C GLY A 76 9.07 -22.36 -28.63
N ARG A 77 8.36 -23.38 -29.11
CA ARG A 77 8.60 -24.11 -30.36
C ARG A 77 7.28 -24.34 -31.09
N PRO A 78 6.68 -23.29 -31.67
CA PRO A 78 5.42 -23.42 -32.38
C PRO A 78 5.59 -24.27 -33.65
N PHE A 79 4.55 -25.03 -34.01
CA PHE A 79 4.50 -25.68 -35.32
C PHE A 79 4.36 -24.63 -36.43
N ALA A 80 5.23 -24.69 -37.44
CA ALA A 80 5.29 -23.71 -38.52
C ALA A 80 4.42 -24.06 -39.74
N GLY A 81 3.84 -25.27 -39.77
CA GLY A 81 2.93 -25.70 -40.84
C GLY A 81 1.50 -25.21 -40.62
N ASN A 82 0.65 -25.42 -41.63
CA ASN A 82 -0.76 -25.13 -41.60
C ASN A 82 -1.57 -26.44 -41.52
N VAL A 83 -2.51 -26.51 -40.59
CA VAL A 83 -3.43 -27.65 -40.41
C VAL A 83 -4.53 -27.58 -41.47
N ALA A 84 -4.51 -28.51 -42.44
CA ALA A 84 -5.55 -28.67 -43.45
C ALA A 84 -6.72 -29.53 -42.93
N SER A 85 -7.71 -29.77 -43.79
CA SER A 85 -8.86 -30.62 -43.43
C SER A 85 -8.42 -32.05 -43.16
N ASN A 86 -8.94 -32.63 -42.07
CA ASN A 86 -8.60 -33.96 -41.53
C ASN A 86 -7.13 -34.08 -41.11
N GLU A 87 -6.47 -32.97 -40.77
CA GLU A 87 -5.16 -32.96 -40.13
C GLU A 87 -5.25 -32.47 -38.68
N ALA A 88 -4.29 -32.86 -37.87
CA ALA A 88 -4.16 -32.45 -36.48
C ALA A 88 -2.69 -32.21 -36.12
N THR A 89 -2.45 -31.36 -35.13
CA THR A 89 -1.11 -31.16 -34.56
C THR A 89 -1.14 -31.47 -33.07
N ARG A 90 -0.23 -32.30 -32.56
CA ARG A 90 -0.09 -32.49 -31.11
C ARG A 90 0.28 -31.14 -30.49
N ILE A 91 -0.47 -30.68 -29.49
CA ILE A 91 -0.28 -29.35 -28.91
C ILE A 91 -0.27 -29.40 -27.38
N PHE A 92 0.66 -28.66 -26.78
CA PHE A 92 0.76 -28.56 -25.32
C PHE A 92 0.22 -27.22 -24.81
N THR A 93 -0.15 -27.20 -23.53
CA THR A 93 -0.60 -26.02 -22.80
C THR A 93 0.36 -24.86 -22.98
N GLY A 94 -0.17 -23.71 -23.40
CA GLY A 94 0.62 -22.51 -23.64
C GLY A 94 1.37 -22.47 -24.98
N ALA A 95 1.34 -23.54 -25.78
CA ALA A 95 1.84 -23.51 -27.15
C ALA A 95 0.92 -22.68 -28.05
N ALA A 96 1.49 -22.06 -29.09
CA ALA A 96 0.70 -21.33 -30.07
C ALA A 96 -0.16 -22.29 -30.91
N MET A 97 -1.41 -21.88 -31.15
CA MET A 97 -2.29 -22.57 -32.10
C MET A 97 -1.66 -22.51 -33.49
N PRO A 98 -1.49 -23.67 -34.17
CA PRO A 98 -1.09 -23.71 -35.57
C PRO A 98 -2.09 -22.99 -36.46
N ASP A 99 -1.60 -22.41 -37.56
CA ASP A 99 -2.47 -21.88 -38.59
C ASP A 99 -3.41 -22.97 -39.11
N GLY A 100 -4.66 -22.61 -39.39
CA GLY A 100 -5.68 -23.53 -39.87
C GLY A 100 -6.41 -24.34 -38.79
N ALA A 101 -5.90 -24.41 -37.56
CA ALA A 101 -6.62 -25.00 -36.41
C ALA A 101 -7.37 -23.93 -35.60
N ASP A 102 -8.51 -24.31 -35.04
CA ASP A 102 -9.37 -23.40 -34.26
C ASP A 102 -9.73 -23.93 -32.87
N THR A 103 -9.58 -25.24 -32.63
CA THR A 103 -10.05 -25.92 -31.42
C THR A 103 -9.01 -26.91 -30.93
N VAL A 104 -8.93 -27.10 -29.61
CA VAL A 104 -8.08 -28.14 -29.01
C VAL A 104 -8.95 -29.24 -28.41
N MET A 105 -8.84 -30.44 -29.00
CA MET A 105 -9.36 -31.68 -28.44
C MET A 105 -8.37 -32.19 -27.40
N VAL A 106 -8.83 -32.44 -26.17
CA VAL A 106 -7.96 -32.89 -25.08
C VAL A 106 -7.45 -34.31 -25.34
N GLN A 107 -6.24 -34.63 -24.90
CA GLN A 107 -5.61 -35.92 -25.18
C GLN A 107 -6.39 -37.11 -24.57
N GLU A 108 -7.15 -36.88 -23.50
CA GLU A 108 -7.98 -37.88 -22.82
C GLU A 108 -9.16 -38.36 -23.69
N GLU A 109 -9.56 -37.55 -24.67
CA GLU A 109 -10.63 -37.86 -25.62
C GLU A 109 -10.08 -38.37 -26.96
N ALA A 110 -8.78 -38.68 -27.03
CA ALA A 110 -8.10 -39.02 -28.27
C ALA A 110 -7.39 -40.37 -28.20
N GLU A 111 -7.63 -41.22 -29.19
CA GLU A 111 -6.86 -42.44 -29.41
C GLU A 111 -5.95 -42.26 -30.63
N ARG A 112 -4.66 -42.55 -30.48
CA ARG A 112 -3.66 -42.36 -31.53
C ARG A 112 -2.93 -43.66 -31.84
N ASP A 113 -2.93 -44.04 -33.12
CA ASP A 113 -2.12 -45.12 -33.67
C ASP A 113 -1.23 -44.57 -34.80
N GLY A 114 0.08 -44.46 -34.52
CA GLY A 114 1.05 -43.85 -35.44
C GLY A 114 0.71 -42.39 -35.75
N GLU A 115 0.38 -42.11 -37.02
CA GLU A 115 -0.07 -40.79 -37.49
C GLU A 115 -1.59 -40.65 -37.48
N THR A 116 -2.35 -41.71 -37.23
CA THR A 116 -3.81 -41.67 -37.23
C THR A 116 -4.33 -41.31 -35.84
N LEU A 117 -5.21 -40.31 -35.78
CA LEU A 117 -5.89 -39.85 -34.57
C LEU A 117 -7.39 -40.06 -34.71
N ILE A 118 -8.01 -40.65 -33.70
CA ILE A 118 -9.46 -40.91 -33.65
C ILE A 118 -10.02 -40.29 -32.37
N LEU A 119 -11.23 -39.76 -32.47
CA LEU A 119 -11.99 -39.31 -31.31
C LEU A 119 -12.46 -40.54 -30.51
N ALA A 120 -12.03 -40.63 -29.25
CA ALA A 120 -12.36 -41.71 -28.31
C ALA A 120 -13.31 -41.28 -27.19
N GLY A 121 -13.75 -40.01 -27.20
CA GLY A 121 -14.69 -39.44 -26.23
C GLY A 121 -15.80 -38.61 -26.90
N GLU A 122 -16.35 -37.65 -26.15
CA GLU A 122 -17.42 -36.77 -26.66
C GLU A 122 -16.91 -35.68 -27.62
N GLY A 123 -15.63 -35.31 -27.50
CA GLY A 123 -15.02 -34.25 -28.28
C GLY A 123 -15.26 -32.86 -27.67
N PRO A 124 -14.58 -31.82 -28.18
CA PRO A 124 -14.82 -30.46 -27.74
C PRO A 124 -16.29 -30.07 -28.03
N PRO A 125 -17.06 -29.56 -27.06
CA PRO A 125 -18.49 -29.27 -27.25
C PRO A 125 -18.79 -28.05 -28.11
N THR A 126 -17.79 -27.20 -28.37
CA THR A 126 -17.96 -25.92 -29.09
C THR A 126 -16.70 -25.55 -29.86
N LEU A 127 -16.86 -24.87 -31.00
CA LEU A 127 -15.79 -24.20 -31.73
C LEU A 127 -14.96 -23.31 -30.78
N GLY A 128 -13.63 -23.39 -30.86
CA GLY A 128 -12.73 -22.57 -30.05
C GLY A 128 -12.49 -23.10 -28.63
N ARG A 129 -13.05 -24.26 -28.27
CA ARG A 129 -12.86 -24.83 -26.94
C ARG A 129 -11.37 -25.10 -26.68
N ASN A 130 -10.97 -24.84 -25.44
CA ASN A 130 -9.60 -24.98 -24.96
C ASN A 130 -8.58 -24.10 -25.70
N THR A 131 -9.03 -23.03 -26.35
CA THR A 131 -8.16 -22.01 -26.96
C THR A 131 -8.21 -20.71 -26.14
N ARG A 132 -7.05 -20.18 -25.76
CA ARG A 132 -6.89 -18.83 -25.19
C ARG A 132 -6.60 -17.87 -26.32
N ARG A 133 -7.55 -16.98 -26.63
CA ARG A 133 -7.42 -16.03 -27.73
C ARG A 133 -6.30 -15.02 -27.47
N LYS A 134 -5.66 -14.55 -28.54
CA LYS A 134 -4.73 -13.42 -28.52
C LYS A 134 -5.37 -12.24 -27.79
N GLY A 135 -4.62 -11.66 -26.87
CA GLY A 135 -5.09 -10.51 -26.09
C GLY A 135 -6.19 -10.83 -25.07
N LEU A 136 -6.38 -12.10 -24.71
CA LEU A 136 -7.31 -12.54 -23.65
C LEU A 136 -7.14 -11.75 -22.35
N ASP A 137 -5.89 -11.40 -22.00
CA ASP A 137 -5.59 -10.63 -20.80
C ASP A 137 -5.57 -9.12 -21.12
N PHE A 138 -4.67 -8.70 -22.00
CA PHE A 138 -4.58 -7.31 -22.44
C PHE A 138 -3.98 -7.16 -23.84
N SER A 139 -4.19 -5.99 -24.45
CA SER A 139 -3.61 -5.61 -25.74
C SER A 139 -2.58 -4.50 -25.58
N THR A 140 -1.70 -4.34 -26.56
CA THR A 140 -0.81 -3.17 -26.62
C THR A 140 -1.61 -1.87 -26.46
N GLY A 141 -1.12 -0.96 -25.62
CA GLY A 141 -1.79 0.30 -25.30
C GLY A 141 -2.82 0.22 -24.18
N THR A 142 -3.23 -0.98 -23.73
CA THR A 142 -4.08 -1.12 -22.53
C THR A 142 -3.36 -0.54 -21.32
N ARG A 143 -4.05 0.29 -20.53
CA ARG A 143 -3.52 0.77 -19.25
C ARG A 143 -3.52 -0.37 -18.23
N LEU A 144 -2.33 -0.83 -17.87
CA LEU A 144 -2.12 -1.93 -16.92
C LEU A 144 -2.20 -1.43 -15.48
N ILE A 145 -1.60 -0.27 -15.21
CA ILE A 145 -1.50 0.31 -13.87
C ILE A 145 -1.74 1.81 -14.00
N ALA A 146 -2.53 2.37 -13.10
CA ALA A 146 -2.81 3.81 -13.09
C ALA A 146 -1.69 4.59 -12.37
N ALA A 147 -1.45 5.83 -12.77
CA ALA A 147 -0.64 6.76 -12.00
C ALA A 147 -1.18 6.88 -10.56
N GLY A 148 -0.29 6.75 -9.58
CA GLY A 148 -0.60 6.77 -8.15
C GLY A 148 -1.16 5.47 -7.58
N ASP A 149 -1.21 4.38 -8.36
CA ASP A 149 -1.46 3.03 -7.83
C ASP A 149 -0.22 2.49 -7.12
N ARG A 150 -0.43 1.83 -5.97
CA ARG A 150 0.65 1.12 -5.28
C ARG A 150 1.06 -0.13 -6.05
N LEU A 151 2.35 -0.28 -6.31
CA LEU A 151 2.94 -1.39 -7.06
C LEU A 151 3.02 -2.65 -6.19
N SER A 152 1.91 -3.40 -6.15
CA SER A 152 1.79 -4.71 -5.52
C SER A 152 2.53 -5.80 -6.31
N PRO A 153 2.77 -6.99 -5.73
CA PRO A 153 3.39 -8.10 -6.46
C PRO A 153 2.68 -8.44 -7.78
N ALA A 154 1.34 -8.46 -7.78
CA ALA A 154 0.55 -8.70 -8.99
C ALA A 154 0.72 -7.59 -10.04
N ARG A 155 0.78 -6.32 -9.61
CA ARG A 155 1.03 -5.19 -10.51
C ARG A 155 2.45 -5.22 -11.10
N ILE A 156 3.45 -5.58 -10.30
CA ILE A 156 4.81 -5.79 -10.81
C ILE A 156 4.84 -6.91 -11.86
N ALA A 157 4.15 -8.02 -11.64
CA ALA A 157 4.07 -9.13 -12.59
C ALA A 157 3.35 -8.74 -13.90
N VAL A 158 2.25 -7.99 -13.82
CA VAL A 158 1.55 -7.54 -15.05
C VAL A 158 2.37 -6.51 -15.81
N ALA A 159 3.11 -5.60 -15.14
CA ALA A 159 4.04 -4.69 -15.79
C ALA A 159 5.16 -5.44 -16.53
N ALA A 160 5.74 -6.47 -15.91
CA ALA A 160 6.74 -7.34 -16.53
C ALA A 160 6.17 -8.02 -17.79
N THR A 161 5.00 -8.66 -17.66
CA THR A 161 4.33 -9.36 -18.75
C THR A 161 3.92 -8.39 -19.87
N GLY A 162 3.60 -7.15 -19.49
CA GLY A 162 3.32 -6.02 -20.36
C GLY A 162 4.54 -5.46 -21.12
N GLY A 163 5.75 -5.98 -20.86
CA GLY A 163 6.96 -5.63 -21.59
C GLY A 163 7.83 -4.54 -20.93
N HIS A 164 7.65 -4.28 -19.64
CA HIS A 164 8.49 -3.34 -18.90
C HIS A 164 9.60 -4.07 -18.14
N GLY A 165 10.84 -3.56 -18.21
CA GLY A 165 11.97 -4.04 -17.39
C GLY A 165 12.29 -3.10 -16.21
N SER A 166 11.82 -1.86 -16.28
CA SER A 166 11.95 -0.83 -15.27
C SER A 166 10.69 0.05 -15.29
N LEU A 167 10.46 0.79 -14.22
CA LEU A 167 9.33 1.71 -14.08
C LEU A 167 9.80 3.05 -13.53
N THR A 168 9.14 4.13 -13.97
CA THR A 168 9.27 5.46 -13.37
C THR A 168 8.41 5.53 -12.11
N VAL A 169 9.03 5.80 -10.98
CA VAL A 169 8.37 5.97 -9.67
C VAL A 169 8.80 7.28 -9.04
N ASN A 170 8.05 7.77 -8.07
CA ASN A 170 8.52 8.87 -7.24
C ASN A 170 9.66 8.38 -6.35
N ARG A 171 10.71 9.19 -6.19
CA ARG A 171 11.86 8.87 -5.34
C ARG A 171 11.42 8.65 -3.89
N ARG A 172 12.28 8.00 -3.11
CA ARG A 172 12.01 7.82 -1.69
C ARG A 172 11.90 9.16 -0.99
N VAL A 173 10.99 9.26 -0.03
CA VAL A 173 10.77 10.46 0.78
C VAL A 173 11.81 10.46 1.89
N ARG A 174 12.58 11.54 2.02
CA ARG A 174 13.53 11.70 3.12
C ARG A 174 12.78 12.18 4.34
N VAL A 175 12.71 11.35 5.36
CA VAL A 175 11.98 11.65 6.60
C VAL A 175 12.98 11.74 7.73
N ALA A 176 13.17 12.94 8.27
CA ALA A 176 13.94 13.15 9.48
C ALA A 176 13.03 12.96 10.71
N VAL A 177 13.53 12.25 11.72
CA VAL A 177 12.83 12.06 13.00
C VAL A 177 13.71 12.57 14.13
N ALA A 178 13.13 13.35 15.04
CA ALA A 178 13.81 13.83 16.24
C ALA A 178 12.89 13.67 17.46
N ALA A 179 13.40 13.06 18.52
CA ALA A 179 12.73 13.07 19.82
C ALA A 179 13.21 14.28 20.62
N THR A 180 12.33 14.89 21.42
CA THR A 180 12.69 15.98 22.34
C THR A 180 12.13 15.69 23.73
N GLY A 181 12.90 16.03 24.75
CA GLY A 181 12.55 15.82 26.16
C GLY A 181 13.77 15.46 26.98
N ASP A 182 14.07 16.26 28.01
CA ASP A 182 15.20 16.01 28.92
C ASP A 182 14.99 14.77 29.80
N GLU A 183 13.76 14.27 29.89
CA GLU A 183 13.43 13.00 30.55
C GLU A 183 13.84 11.77 29.73
N LEU A 184 14.16 11.92 28.45
CA LEU A 184 14.36 10.80 27.54
C LEU A 184 15.79 10.26 27.56
N VAL A 185 15.90 8.93 27.53
CA VAL A 185 17.18 8.21 27.38
C VAL A 185 17.10 7.20 26.24
N PRO A 186 18.23 6.82 25.62
CA PRO A 186 18.24 5.79 24.59
C PRO A 186 17.67 4.45 25.11
N PRO A 187 16.88 3.72 24.31
CA PRO A 187 16.42 2.37 24.65
C PRO A 187 17.56 1.43 25.07
N GLY A 188 17.34 0.67 26.15
CA GLY A 188 18.34 -0.23 26.72
C GLY A 188 19.33 0.43 27.68
N SER A 189 19.29 1.76 27.83
CA SER A 189 20.07 2.47 28.86
C SER A 189 19.62 2.07 30.27
N THR A 190 20.55 2.07 31.22
CA THR A 190 20.21 2.00 32.64
C THR A 190 19.48 3.29 33.04
N THR A 191 18.33 3.16 33.69
CA THR A 191 17.51 4.28 34.17
C THR A 191 17.41 4.23 35.70
N ASP A 192 17.31 5.40 36.31
CA ASP A 192 16.98 5.58 37.73
C ASP A 192 15.48 5.40 38.03
N GLY A 193 14.68 5.11 37.00
CA GLY A 193 13.23 4.96 37.07
C GLY A 193 12.45 6.26 36.82
N VAL A 194 13.13 7.41 36.76
CA VAL A 194 12.54 8.70 36.37
C VAL A 194 12.76 8.95 34.88
N ALA A 195 13.97 8.66 34.38
CA ALA A 195 14.27 8.75 32.97
C ALA A 195 13.50 7.69 32.14
N LEU A 196 12.92 8.12 31.03
CA LEU A 196 12.08 7.31 30.17
C LEU A 196 12.84 6.87 28.92
N PRO A 197 12.88 5.56 28.60
CA PRO A 197 13.38 5.10 27.32
C PRO A 197 12.57 5.69 26.15
N GLU A 198 13.25 6.33 25.20
CA GLU A 198 12.64 6.91 24.00
C GLU A 198 12.00 5.80 23.15
N SER A 199 10.67 5.80 23.01
CA SER A 199 9.95 4.76 22.27
C SER A 199 9.33 5.23 20.96
N ASN A 200 9.10 6.53 20.80
CA ASN A 200 8.30 7.08 19.71
C ASN A 200 9.09 7.10 18.40
N GLY A 201 10.37 7.50 18.42
CA GLY A 201 11.25 7.47 17.27
C GLY A 201 11.39 6.05 16.70
N ILE A 202 11.62 5.08 17.58
CA ILE A 202 11.66 3.65 17.23
C ILE A 202 10.33 3.17 16.62
N MET A 203 9.21 3.53 17.25
CA MET A 203 7.88 3.19 16.76
C MET A 203 7.60 3.81 15.39
N LEU A 204 7.93 5.09 15.18
CA LEU A 204 7.78 5.78 13.89
C LEU A 204 8.62 5.12 12.80
N ALA A 205 9.88 4.78 13.08
CA ALA A 205 10.74 4.06 12.16
C ALA A 205 10.09 2.73 11.71
N ALA A 206 9.54 1.96 12.67
CA ALA A 206 8.83 0.72 12.37
C ALA A 206 7.55 0.95 11.54
N MET A 207 6.78 2.00 11.84
CA MET A 207 5.57 2.37 11.09
C MET A 207 5.86 2.76 9.63
N LEU A 208 7.05 3.30 9.37
CA LEU A 208 7.51 3.74 8.04
C LEU A 208 8.30 2.68 7.27
N ALA A 209 8.70 1.57 7.90
CA ALA A 209 9.57 0.55 7.30
C ALA A 209 9.04 -0.04 5.98
N ASN A 210 7.71 -0.13 5.83
CA ASN A 210 7.05 -0.65 4.61
C ASN A 210 6.68 0.45 3.59
N MET A 211 7.20 1.65 3.78
CA MET A 211 7.01 2.81 2.90
C MET A 211 8.34 3.16 2.22
N PRO A 212 8.31 3.82 1.04
CA PRO A 212 9.52 4.28 0.36
C PRO A 212 10.11 5.51 1.03
N VAL A 213 10.72 5.28 2.18
CA VAL A 213 11.30 6.31 3.03
C VAL A 213 12.80 6.08 3.15
N ASP A 214 13.56 7.17 3.05
CA ASP A 214 14.94 7.24 3.54
C ASP A 214 14.90 7.94 4.89
N LEU A 215 15.02 7.16 5.96
CA LEU A 215 14.87 7.66 7.32
C LEU A 215 16.18 8.29 7.80
N ILE A 216 16.10 9.51 8.34
CA ILE A 216 17.21 10.24 8.95
C ILE A 216 16.90 10.36 10.44
N ASP A 217 17.62 9.60 11.27
CA ASP A 217 17.46 9.66 12.71
C ASP A 217 18.34 10.78 13.30
N LEU A 218 17.71 11.81 13.88
CA LEU A 218 18.38 12.90 14.58
C LEU A 218 18.57 12.59 16.08
N GLY A 219 18.04 11.46 16.56
CA GLY A 219 18.14 11.01 17.94
C GLY A 219 17.28 11.82 18.92
N ILE A 220 17.69 11.75 20.18
CA ILE A 220 17.11 12.52 21.29
C ILE A 220 17.83 13.87 21.36
N LEU A 221 17.10 14.94 21.12
CA LEU A 221 17.58 16.31 21.24
C LEU A 221 17.19 16.85 22.63
N PRO A 222 18.13 17.47 23.37
CA PRO A 222 17.80 18.13 24.63
C PRO A 222 16.82 19.27 24.40
N ASP A 223 16.03 19.61 25.42
CA ASP A 223 15.10 20.75 25.40
C ASP A 223 15.89 22.07 25.51
N ASN A 224 16.64 22.36 24.45
CA ASN A 224 17.45 23.55 24.29
C ASN A 224 17.15 24.18 22.91
N LEU A 225 16.66 25.42 22.94
CA LEU A 225 16.22 26.14 21.75
C LEU A 225 17.28 26.20 20.65
N GLU A 226 18.54 26.47 21.01
CA GLU A 226 19.62 26.62 20.03
C GLU A 226 20.03 25.27 19.42
N VAL A 227 20.01 24.20 20.21
CA VAL A 227 20.25 22.83 19.72
C VAL A 227 19.16 22.42 18.73
N LEU A 228 17.89 22.60 19.11
CA LEU A 228 16.74 22.29 18.24
C LEU A 228 16.78 23.14 16.96
N ARG A 229 16.98 24.45 17.08
CA ARG A 229 17.08 25.37 15.94
C ARG A 229 18.18 24.94 14.97
N LYS A 230 19.38 24.62 15.48
CA LYS A 230 20.51 24.19 14.66
C LYS A 230 20.23 22.85 13.97
N ALA A 231 19.66 21.88 14.68
CA ALA A 231 19.28 20.59 14.10
C ALA A 231 18.24 20.76 12.98
N PHE A 232 17.18 21.53 13.23
CA PHE A 232 16.09 21.73 12.27
C PHE A 232 16.52 22.55 11.04
N ALA A 233 17.43 23.51 11.21
CA ALA A 233 17.94 24.33 10.11
C ALA A 233 18.99 23.61 9.24
N SER A 234 19.66 22.58 9.76
CA SER A 234 20.75 21.89 9.07
C SER A 234 20.36 20.55 8.44
N VAL A 235 19.27 19.92 8.91
CA VAL A 235 18.81 18.67 8.34
C VAL A 235 18.26 18.87 6.93
N TYR A 236 18.63 17.98 6.02
CA TYR A 236 18.14 17.97 4.65
C TYR A 236 17.14 16.83 4.44
N ALA A 237 15.86 17.14 4.62
CA ALA A 237 14.75 16.19 4.49
C ALA A 237 13.58 16.80 3.72
N ASP A 238 12.65 15.96 3.28
CA ASP A 238 11.37 16.42 2.70
C ASP A 238 10.33 16.64 3.81
N LEU A 239 10.43 15.84 4.88
CA LEU A 239 9.60 15.88 6.06
C LEU A 239 10.45 15.74 7.32
N LEU A 240 10.31 16.66 8.26
CA LEU A 240 10.80 16.53 9.63
C LEU A 240 9.62 16.17 10.55
N VAL A 241 9.77 15.11 11.33
CA VAL A 241 8.81 14.68 12.35
C VAL A 241 9.47 14.81 13.72
N THR A 242 8.88 15.61 14.60
CA THR A 242 9.32 15.66 16.01
C THR A 242 8.36 14.89 16.90
N THR A 243 8.87 14.30 17.97
CA THR A 243 8.05 13.65 19.01
C THR A 243 8.41 14.20 20.37
N GLY A 244 7.43 14.70 21.11
CA GLY A 244 7.70 15.53 22.28
C GLY A 244 7.69 17.01 21.91
N GLY A 245 7.45 17.87 22.90
CA GLY A 245 7.36 19.32 22.66
C GLY A 245 6.34 19.71 21.58
N ALA A 246 5.14 19.12 21.55
CA ALA A 246 4.03 19.62 20.71
C ALA A 246 2.84 20.19 21.52
N SER A 247 3.02 20.24 22.84
CA SER A 247 2.04 20.68 23.82
C SER A 247 1.96 22.20 23.91
N VAL A 248 1.25 22.70 24.91
CA VAL A 248 0.92 24.12 25.09
C VAL A 248 1.47 24.67 26.40
N GLY A 249 2.49 24.01 26.94
CA GLY A 249 3.17 24.41 28.17
C GLY A 249 4.34 25.34 27.89
N ASP A 250 4.76 26.08 28.91
CA ASP A 250 5.82 27.09 28.85
C ASP A 250 7.21 26.53 28.48
N HIS A 251 7.35 25.20 28.48
CA HIS A 251 8.58 24.46 28.14
C HIS A 251 8.57 23.87 26.72
N ASP A 252 7.56 24.18 25.89
CA ASP A 252 7.52 23.69 24.51
C ASP A 252 8.44 24.51 23.59
N LEU A 253 9.62 23.96 23.29
CA LEU A 253 10.65 24.61 22.49
C LEU A 253 10.63 24.26 21.00
N VAL A 254 9.84 23.27 20.56
CA VAL A 254 9.83 22.84 19.15
C VAL A 254 9.28 23.96 18.26
N ARG A 255 8.15 24.57 18.64
CA ARG A 255 7.59 25.67 17.86
C ARG A 255 8.54 26.88 17.80
N PRO A 256 9.05 27.41 18.93
CA PRO A 256 10.06 28.46 18.90
C PRO A 256 11.31 28.08 18.08
N ALA A 257 11.75 26.82 18.12
CA ALA A 257 12.90 26.35 17.34
C ALA A 257 12.62 26.34 15.82
N ILE A 258 11.41 25.94 15.40
CA ILE A 258 10.98 26.02 14.00
C ILE A 258 10.97 27.48 13.53
N GLU A 259 10.36 28.38 14.32
CA GLU A 259 10.30 29.82 14.01
C GLU A 259 11.73 30.43 13.94
N ALA A 260 12.60 30.08 14.89
CA ALA A 260 14.00 30.52 14.92
C ALA A 260 14.87 29.92 13.81
N ALA A 261 14.47 28.77 13.25
CA ALA A 261 15.07 28.18 12.05
C ALA A 261 14.56 28.84 10.75
N GLY A 262 13.72 29.89 10.86
CA GLY A 262 13.12 30.58 9.71
C GLY A 262 11.86 29.91 9.17
N GLY A 263 11.27 28.99 9.94
CA GLY A 263 10.06 28.29 9.59
C GLY A 263 8.77 29.02 9.96
N THR A 264 7.65 28.48 9.47
CA THR A 264 6.30 28.99 9.75
C THR A 264 5.38 27.86 10.16
N ILE A 265 4.49 28.11 11.13
CA ILE A 265 3.45 27.17 11.56
C ILE A 265 2.13 27.51 10.85
N ASP A 266 1.46 26.51 10.28
CA ASP A 266 0.14 26.65 9.67
C ASP A 266 -0.96 26.46 10.73
N PHE A 267 -0.97 25.31 11.40
CA PHE A 267 -1.91 25.04 12.47
C PHE A 267 -1.27 24.30 13.64
N TRP A 268 -1.90 24.47 14.80
CA TRP A 268 -1.65 23.67 15.98
C TRP A 268 -2.98 23.36 16.67
N ARG A 269 -3.12 22.12 17.13
CA ARG A 269 -4.34 21.53 17.75
C ARG A 269 -5.40 21.05 16.77
N ILE A 270 -5.64 19.75 16.82
CA ILE A 270 -6.64 19.06 16.00
C ILE A 270 -7.77 18.54 16.91
N ALA A 271 -8.99 18.50 16.39
CA ALA A 271 -10.18 17.99 17.04
C ALA A 271 -10.19 16.45 17.10
N LEU A 272 -9.17 15.85 17.72
CA LEU A 272 -9.02 14.41 17.86
C LEU A 272 -8.56 13.98 19.26
N ARG A 273 -8.85 12.74 19.62
CA ARG A 273 -8.35 12.08 20.84
C ARG A 273 -8.01 10.61 20.55
N PRO A 274 -6.85 10.11 20.99
CA PRO A 274 -5.73 10.84 21.61
C PRO A 274 -4.88 11.58 20.56
N GLY A 275 -4.24 12.70 20.94
CA GLY A 275 -3.37 13.47 20.03
C GLY A 275 -3.86 14.86 19.62
N LYS A 276 -4.70 15.50 20.45
CA LYS A 276 -5.08 16.92 20.28
C LYS A 276 -3.87 17.82 19.96
N PRO A 277 -2.75 17.82 20.72
CA PRO A 277 -1.59 18.66 20.41
C PRO A 277 -0.81 18.06 19.25
N MET A 278 -1.02 18.59 18.06
CA MET A 278 -0.19 18.32 16.90
C MET A 278 0.01 19.64 16.16
N MET A 279 1.22 19.90 15.70
CA MET A 279 1.55 21.09 14.90
C MET A 279 1.99 20.69 13.50
N ALA A 280 1.72 21.58 12.55
CA ALA A 280 2.17 21.44 11.17
C ALA A 280 2.73 22.78 10.68
N GLY A 281 3.83 22.71 9.94
CA GLY A 281 4.50 23.89 9.40
C GLY A 281 5.53 23.51 8.34
N ARG A 282 6.43 24.44 8.06
CA ARG A 282 7.55 24.23 7.13
C ARG A 282 8.75 25.08 7.50
N ILE A 283 9.94 24.60 7.12
CA ILE A 283 11.20 25.35 7.12
C ILE A 283 11.71 25.32 5.67
N GLY A 284 11.63 26.45 4.96
CA GLY A 284 11.78 26.44 3.51
C GLY A 284 10.76 25.51 2.84
N GLU A 285 11.24 24.59 2.02
CA GLU A 285 10.43 23.55 1.35
C GLU A 285 10.19 22.30 2.23
N MET A 286 10.96 22.13 3.31
CA MET A 286 10.82 20.98 4.20
C MET A 286 9.57 21.13 5.05
N MET A 287 8.66 20.17 4.97
CA MET A 287 7.50 20.11 5.85
C MET A 287 7.93 19.71 7.26
N VAL A 288 7.26 20.24 8.29
CA VAL A 288 7.48 19.86 9.69
C VAL A 288 6.16 19.41 10.31
N LEU A 289 6.16 18.26 10.97
CA LEU A 289 5.06 17.76 11.79
C LEU A 289 5.54 17.51 13.22
N GLY A 290 4.98 18.22 14.19
CA GLY A 290 5.26 17.99 15.61
C GLY A 290 4.19 17.13 16.25
N LEU A 291 4.57 15.94 16.68
CA LEU A 291 3.67 14.96 17.31
C LEU A 291 3.71 15.06 18.84
N PRO A 292 2.61 14.69 19.52
CA PRO A 292 2.59 14.58 20.97
C PRO A 292 3.65 13.60 21.51
N GLY A 293 4.21 13.88 22.71
CA GLY A 293 5.15 12.98 23.38
C GLY A 293 4.51 11.68 23.91
N ASN A 294 3.21 11.67 24.21
CA ASN A 294 2.52 10.46 24.66
C ASN A 294 2.47 9.40 23.54
N PRO A 295 3.00 8.17 23.74
CA PRO A 295 3.24 7.23 22.66
C PRO A 295 2.00 6.84 21.84
N VAL A 296 0.85 6.65 22.48
CA VAL A 296 -0.38 6.30 21.74
C VAL A 296 -0.85 7.49 20.90
N SER A 297 -0.67 8.70 21.41
CA SER A 297 -1.01 9.91 20.67
C SER A 297 -0.09 10.08 19.46
N ALA A 298 1.22 9.81 19.62
CA ALA A 298 2.19 9.77 18.52
C ALA A 298 1.81 8.71 17.48
N PHE A 299 1.42 7.50 17.91
CA PHE A 299 0.98 6.43 17.02
C PHE A 299 -0.26 6.81 16.19
N VAL A 300 -1.29 7.34 16.86
CA VAL A 300 -2.55 7.75 16.20
C VAL A 300 -2.28 8.90 15.22
N THR A 301 -1.55 9.92 15.64
CA THR A 301 -1.22 11.05 14.76
C THR A 301 -0.29 10.66 13.61
N ALA A 302 0.67 9.75 13.82
CA ALA A 302 1.47 9.19 12.74
C ALA A 302 0.65 8.39 11.74
N THR A 303 -0.32 7.62 12.22
CA THR A 303 -1.25 6.86 11.37
C THR A 303 -2.13 7.77 10.51
N LEU A 304 -2.63 8.86 11.09
CA LEU A 304 -3.59 9.76 10.45
C LEU A 304 -2.96 10.86 9.60
N PHE A 305 -1.70 11.22 9.86
CA PHE A 305 -1.06 12.39 9.25
C PHE A 305 0.33 12.09 8.67
N VAL A 306 1.27 11.50 9.43
CA VAL A 306 2.63 11.25 8.92
C VAL A 306 2.61 10.24 7.77
N LYS A 307 2.00 9.07 7.96
CA LYS A 307 1.92 8.04 6.91
C LYS A 307 1.18 8.58 5.67
N PRO A 308 0.03 9.27 5.80
CA PRO A 308 -0.61 9.87 4.63
C PRO A 308 0.21 10.94 3.93
N VAL A 309 0.90 11.82 4.66
CA VAL A 309 1.79 12.82 4.05
C VAL A 309 2.91 12.14 3.27
N VAL A 310 3.57 11.12 3.85
CA VAL A 310 4.61 10.35 3.17
C VAL A 310 4.05 9.65 1.93
N ALA A 311 2.88 9.02 2.02
CA ALA A 311 2.24 8.38 0.88
C ALA A 311 1.90 9.40 -0.23
N HIS A 312 1.37 10.56 0.15
CA HIS A 312 1.04 11.65 -0.77
C HIS A 312 2.30 12.19 -1.48
N MET A 313 3.36 12.50 -0.72
CA MET A 313 4.67 12.90 -1.27
C MET A 313 5.20 11.84 -2.24
N ALA A 314 5.05 10.56 -1.89
CA ALA A 314 5.45 9.42 -2.73
C ALA A 314 4.50 9.13 -3.90
N GLY A 315 3.46 9.95 -4.13
CA GLY A 315 2.60 9.89 -5.31
C GLY A 315 1.33 9.06 -5.16
N ALA A 316 0.98 8.62 -3.95
CA ALA A 316 -0.26 7.88 -3.74
C ALA A 316 -1.48 8.70 -4.16
N ARG A 317 -2.34 8.11 -4.99
CA ARG A 317 -3.63 8.71 -5.36
C ARG A 317 -4.57 8.80 -4.16
N ASP A 318 -4.58 7.74 -3.35
CA ASP A 318 -5.33 7.67 -2.10
C ASP A 318 -4.35 7.47 -0.93
N PRO A 319 -3.85 8.55 -0.33
CA PRO A 319 -2.82 8.49 0.71
C PRO A 319 -3.39 8.16 2.09
N LEU A 320 -4.71 8.22 2.29
CA LEU A 320 -5.33 8.07 3.60
C LEU A 320 -5.36 6.60 4.08
N PRO A 321 -5.36 6.35 5.40
CA PRO A 321 -5.55 5.00 5.90
C PRO A 321 -6.92 4.48 5.46
N HIS A 322 -6.94 3.25 4.95
CA HIS A 322 -8.19 2.62 4.54
C HIS A 322 -8.98 2.22 5.79
N SER A 323 -10.20 2.75 5.90
CA SER A 323 -11.14 2.32 6.93
C SER A 323 -12.04 1.19 6.43
N THR A 324 -12.51 0.38 7.37
CA THR A 324 -13.53 -0.63 7.14
C THR A 324 -14.56 -0.54 8.25
N HIS A 325 -15.59 -1.38 8.21
CA HIS A 325 -16.61 -1.44 9.25
C HIS A 325 -16.55 -2.77 9.98
N ALA A 326 -16.81 -2.75 11.28
CA ALA A 326 -17.01 -3.92 12.11
C ALA A 326 -18.20 -3.69 13.05
N LEU A 327 -18.83 -4.78 13.48
CA LEU A 327 -19.88 -4.68 14.50
C LEU A 327 -19.24 -4.43 15.87
N LEU A 328 -19.87 -3.60 16.69
CA LEU A 328 -19.43 -3.39 18.06
C LEU A 328 -19.70 -4.63 18.91
N GLY A 329 -18.69 -5.02 19.70
CA GLY A 329 -18.79 -6.08 20.69
C GLY A 329 -19.35 -5.62 22.03
N GLU A 330 -19.42 -4.30 22.25
CA GLU A 330 -19.88 -3.67 23.48
C GLU A 330 -20.52 -2.30 23.20
N ASP A 331 -21.27 -1.78 24.18
CA ASP A 331 -21.83 -0.42 24.12
C ASP A 331 -20.71 0.62 24.28
N LEU A 332 -20.74 1.67 23.48
CA LEU A 332 -19.82 2.80 23.59
C LEU A 332 -20.56 4.07 24.04
N PRO A 333 -20.00 4.84 24.99
CA PRO A 333 -20.62 6.08 25.45
C PRO A 333 -20.59 7.15 24.35
N ALA A 334 -21.47 8.14 24.47
CA ALA A 334 -21.39 9.35 23.66
C ALA A 334 -20.05 10.07 23.87
N ASN A 335 -19.52 10.73 22.84
CA ASN A 335 -18.29 11.52 22.93
C ASN A 335 -18.55 13.02 22.75
N ASN A 336 -17.48 13.81 22.82
CA ASN A 336 -17.55 15.27 22.65
C ASN A 336 -17.15 15.67 21.23
N ALA A 337 -16.95 16.96 20.98
CA ALA A 337 -16.63 17.49 19.65
C ALA A 337 -15.35 16.93 18.99
N ARG A 338 -14.52 16.15 19.70
CA ARG A 338 -13.34 15.50 19.13
C ARG A 338 -13.71 14.14 18.56
N THR A 339 -13.06 13.80 17.44
CA THR A 339 -13.10 12.44 16.92
C THR A 339 -12.26 11.54 17.82
N ASP A 340 -12.85 10.47 18.37
CA ASP A 340 -12.10 9.49 19.15
C ASP A 340 -11.59 8.36 18.27
N TYR A 341 -10.33 7.99 18.46
CA TYR A 341 -9.69 6.82 17.90
C TYR A 341 -9.41 5.86 19.06
N LEU A 342 -10.39 5.00 19.35
CA LEU A 342 -10.34 4.11 20.51
C LEU A 342 -9.56 2.85 20.16
N ARG A 343 -8.52 2.55 20.93
CA ARG A 343 -7.82 1.25 20.82
C ARG A 343 -8.78 0.12 21.08
N ALA A 344 -8.82 -0.85 20.19
CA ALA A 344 -9.75 -1.95 20.24
C ALA A 344 -9.15 -3.24 19.69
N GLU A 345 -9.79 -4.35 20.04
CA GLU A 345 -9.46 -5.68 19.55
C GLU A 345 -10.64 -6.24 18.76
N LEU A 346 -10.37 -6.69 17.55
CA LEU A 346 -11.28 -7.52 16.76
C LEU A 346 -11.27 -8.96 17.29
N ARG A 347 -12.40 -9.41 17.82
CA ARG A 347 -12.66 -10.78 18.25
C ARG A 347 -13.92 -11.29 17.56
N ASP A 348 -13.81 -12.42 16.86
CA ASP A 348 -14.92 -13.03 16.12
C ASP A 348 -15.68 -12.04 15.20
N GLY A 349 -14.93 -11.15 14.53
CA GLY A 349 -15.48 -10.12 13.63
C GLY A 349 -16.14 -8.92 14.32
N LYS A 350 -16.06 -8.82 15.65
CA LYS A 350 -16.58 -7.68 16.43
C LYS A 350 -15.47 -6.89 17.09
N ALA A 351 -15.62 -5.57 17.17
CA ALA A 351 -14.65 -4.67 17.79
C ALA A 351 -14.99 -4.41 19.27
N TYR A 352 -14.05 -4.72 20.16
CA TYR A 352 -14.14 -4.48 21.60
C TYR A 352 -13.15 -3.39 21.99
N ALA A 353 -13.64 -2.30 22.57
CA ALA A 353 -12.78 -1.20 23.00
C ALA A 353 -11.95 -1.61 24.22
N SER A 354 -10.70 -1.17 24.28
CA SER A 354 -9.89 -1.35 25.48
C SER A 354 -10.51 -0.60 26.64
N THR A 355 -10.61 -1.26 27.81
CA THR A 355 -11.21 -0.71 29.02
C THR A 355 -10.59 0.62 29.45
N ILE A 356 -9.27 0.76 29.28
CA ILE A 356 -8.53 1.98 29.60
C ILE A 356 -7.93 2.56 28.32
N GLN A 357 -8.32 3.80 28.02
CA GLN A 357 -7.90 4.56 26.84
C GLN A 357 -6.84 5.62 27.14
N ASP A 358 -6.02 5.43 28.18
CA ASP A 358 -4.94 6.36 28.51
C ASP A 358 -3.85 6.36 27.43
N SER A 359 -3.43 7.55 27.00
CA SER A 359 -2.53 7.73 25.86
C SER A 359 -1.06 7.36 26.11
N SER A 360 -0.70 7.00 27.35
CA SER A 360 0.63 6.50 27.71
C SER A 360 0.75 4.96 27.60
N MET A 361 -0.38 4.24 27.57
CA MET A 361 -0.39 2.78 27.69
C MET A 361 -0.02 2.05 26.37
N LEU A 362 1.27 1.80 26.17
CA LEU A 362 1.81 1.06 25.03
C LEU A 362 1.42 -0.43 25.01
N LEU A 363 1.33 -1.10 26.16
CA LEU A 363 0.93 -2.51 26.20
C LEU A 363 -0.50 -2.72 25.66
N THR A 364 -1.41 -1.78 25.98
CA THR A 364 -2.77 -1.78 25.42
C THR A 364 -2.74 -1.59 23.91
N LEU A 365 -1.90 -0.67 23.41
CA LEU A 365 -1.74 -0.46 21.97
C LEU A 365 -1.20 -1.72 21.28
N ALA A 366 -0.19 -2.37 21.85
CA ALA A 366 0.41 -3.58 21.29
C ALA A 366 -0.55 -4.79 21.22
N ARG A 367 -1.58 -4.81 22.06
CA ARG A 367 -2.66 -5.83 22.04
C ARG A 367 -3.82 -5.45 21.12
N SER A 368 -3.91 -4.19 20.71
CA SER A 368 -5.00 -3.69 19.88
C SER A 368 -4.80 -4.13 18.43
N THR A 369 -5.87 -4.51 17.75
CA THR A 369 -5.86 -4.87 16.33
C THR A 369 -6.55 -3.84 15.45
N CYS A 370 -7.30 -2.92 16.04
CA CYS A 370 -7.89 -1.79 15.35
C CYS A 370 -8.02 -0.53 16.22
N LEU A 371 -8.34 0.60 15.57
CA LEU A 371 -8.86 1.80 16.19
C LEU A 371 -10.33 1.96 15.80
N ILE A 372 -11.26 1.98 16.76
CA ILE A 372 -12.65 2.36 16.49
C ILE A 372 -12.71 3.87 16.30
N VAL A 373 -13.24 4.32 15.16
CA VAL A 373 -13.41 5.73 14.83
C VAL A 373 -14.79 6.19 15.28
N ARG A 374 -14.81 7.13 16.22
CA ARG A 374 -16.04 7.75 16.73
C ARG A 374 -16.03 9.22 16.31
N PRO A 375 -16.85 9.63 15.34
CA PRO A 375 -16.96 11.03 14.93
C PRO A 375 -17.21 11.97 16.11
N GLY A 376 -16.86 13.25 15.97
CA GLY A 376 -17.16 14.24 17.00
C GLY A 376 -18.67 14.35 17.27
N ASN A 377 -19.05 14.39 18.55
CA ASN A 377 -20.42 14.39 19.06
C ASN A 377 -21.23 13.13 18.68
N ALA A 378 -20.57 11.99 18.48
CA ALA A 378 -21.24 10.71 18.28
C ALA A 378 -22.11 10.35 19.51
N PRO A 379 -23.38 9.94 19.31
CA PRO A 379 -24.26 9.49 20.39
C PRO A 379 -23.79 8.14 20.94
N VAL A 380 -24.42 7.66 22.01
CA VAL A 380 -24.19 6.28 22.50
C VAL A 380 -24.36 5.30 21.33
N ALA A 381 -23.41 4.40 21.15
CA ALA A 381 -23.52 3.30 20.20
C ALA A 381 -23.74 1.99 20.95
N LYS A 382 -24.56 1.12 20.39
CA LYS A 382 -24.95 -0.15 21.00
C LYS A 382 -24.17 -1.32 20.44
N THR A 383 -24.02 -2.33 21.28
CA THR A 383 -23.51 -3.64 20.87
C THR A 383 -24.26 -4.13 19.63
N GLY A 384 -23.52 -4.59 18.61
CA GLY A 384 -24.07 -5.05 17.34
C GLY A 384 -24.29 -3.95 16.30
N GLU A 385 -24.13 -2.67 16.63
CA GLU A 385 -24.12 -1.60 15.63
C GLU A 385 -22.81 -1.61 14.83
N SER A 386 -22.90 -1.19 13.57
CA SER A 386 -21.73 -1.02 12.70
C SER A 386 -20.94 0.23 13.11
N ALA A 387 -19.63 0.09 13.26
CA ALA A 387 -18.72 1.20 13.52
C ALA A 387 -17.55 1.19 12.53
N GLU A 388 -17.13 2.37 12.13
CA GLU A 388 -15.90 2.55 11.33
C GLU A 388 -14.68 2.18 12.19
N ILE A 389 -13.76 1.44 11.60
CA ILE A 389 -12.50 1.03 12.21
C ILE A 389 -11.32 1.26 11.26
N LEU A 390 -10.16 1.54 11.84
CA LEU A 390 -8.86 1.46 11.18
C LEU A 390 -8.15 0.19 11.66
N VAL A 391 -7.84 -0.74 10.76
CA VAL A 391 -7.02 -1.92 11.12
C VAL A 391 -5.57 -1.46 11.29
N ILE A 392 -4.92 -1.90 12.37
CA ILE A 392 -3.57 -1.46 12.75
C ILE A 392 -2.54 -2.59 12.83
N VAL A 393 -2.91 -3.80 12.39
CA VAL A 393 -2.07 -5.00 12.33
C VAL A 393 -1.86 -5.49 10.90
#